data_AF-A0A850JCH0-F1
#
_entry.id   AF-A0A850JCH0-F1
#
_cell.length_a   1.000
_cell.length_b   1.000
_cell.length_c   1.000
_cell.angle_alpha   90.00
_cell.angle_beta   90.00
_cell.angle_gamma   90.00
#
_symmetry.space_group_name_H-M   'P 1'
#
loop_
_entity.id
_entity.type
_entity.pdbx_description
1 polymer ?
#
loop_
_entity_poly.entity_id
_entity_poly.type
_entity_poly.pdbx_seq_one_letter_code
_entity_poly.pdbx_strand_id
1 'polypeptide(L)'
;MAVGSNEPADVQSAWWSWAAGSPSGRNPVEDTTGEFCAVDQPSDLWSLAGTFGESVTRNCDIPAGRTLVAPAVNQRGPEEDCEAFKETATGTLTLDGKEVTLKRWSPMPITITGVPGNPASDEGSVRAYGCGLWSVLPPLPPGPHKVEIRGTSGDFHTSATYNLTVAP
;
A
#
# COMPACT_ATOMS: atom_id res chain seq x y z
N MET A 1 0.03 -21.76 -11.78
CA MET A 1 0.54 -20.92 -12.88
C MET A 1 1.01 -19.64 -12.23
N ALA A 2 2.33 -19.47 -12.10
CA ALA A 2 2.90 -18.29 -11.48
C ALA A 2 2.89 -17.17 -12.51
N VAL A 3 2.10 -16.13 -12.25
CA VAL A 3 2.34 -14.80 -12.81
C VAL A 3 2.17 -13.83 -11.66
N GLY A 4 3.11 -13.89 -10.71
CA GLY A 4 3.32 -12.85 -9.70
C GLY A 4 4.13 -11.72 -10.35
N SER A 5 3.52 -11.03 -11.31
CA SER A 5 4.13 -9.87 -11.97
C SER A 5 4.26 -8.73 -10.97
N ASN A 6 5.49 -8.23 -10.78
CA ASN A 6 5.72 -6.93 -10.15
C ASN A 6 5.42 -5.77 -11.14
N GLU A 7 4.52 -6.00 -12.09
CA GLU A 7 4.11 -5.01 -13.07
C GLU A 7 3.22 -3.96 -12.38
N PRO A 8 3.37 -2.67 -12.73
CA PRO A 8 2.70 -1.58 -12.02
C PRO A 8 1.18 -1.73 -11.90
N ALA A 9 0.49 -2.20 -12.94
CA ALA A 9 -0.97 -2.35 -12.93
C ALA A 9 -1.43 -3.48 -11.98
N ASP A 10 -0.71 -4.60 -11.97
CA ASP A 10 -1.04 -5.76 -11.15
C ASP A 10 -0.80 -5.45 -9.67
N VAL A 11 0.35 -4.84 -9.36
CA VAL A 11 0.70 -4.42 -8.00
C VAL A 11 -0.32 -3.43 -7.44
N GLN A 12 -0.72 -2.43 -8.24
CA GLN A 12 -1.71 -1.44 -7.82
C GLN A 12 -3.11 -2.05 -7.67
N SER A 13 -3.53 -2.93 -8.58
CA SER A 13 -4.81 -3.63 -8.48
C SER A 13 -4.88 -4.51 -7.23
N ALA A 14 -3.80 -5.21 -6.92
CA ALA A 14 -3.70 -6.07 -5.73
C ALA A 14 -3.75 -5.24 -4.44
N TRP A 15 -2.97 -4.17 -4.34
CA TRP A 15 -2.96 -3.30 -3.16
C TRP A 15 -4.32 -2.62 -2.94
N TRP A 16 -4.92 -2.06 -4.00
CA TRP A 16 -6.23 -1.40 -3.88
C TRP A 16 -7.34 -2.38 -3.55
N SER A 17 -7.33 -3.58 -4.12
CA SER A 17 -8.31 -4.63 -3.77
C SER A 17 -8.14 -5.10 -2.33
N TRP A 18 -6.90 -5.25 -1.86
CA TRP A 18 -6.64 -5.60 -0.46
C TRP A 18 -7.15 -4.51 0.50
N ALA A 19 -6.82 -3.24 0.22
CA ALA A 19 -7.31 -2.10 1.02
C ALA A 19 -8.84 -1.93 0.96
N ALA A 20 -9.47 -2.28 -0.17
CA ALA A 20 -10.92 -2.27 -0.37
C ALA A 20 -11.62 -3.50 0.21
N GLY A 21 -10.88 -4.56 0.54
CA GLY A 21 -11.38 -5.88 0.92
C GLY A 21 -11.84 -6.02 2.37
N SER A 22 -11.63 -4.98 3.19
CA SER A 22 -12.06 -4.97 4.60
C SER A 22 -12.97 -3.78 4.92
N PRO A 23 -14.08 -3.98 5.66
CA PRO A 23 -14.95 -2.89 6.07
C PRO A 23 -14.28 -1.99 7.11
N SER A 24 -14.91 -0.85 7.40
CA SER A 24 -14.45 0.05 8.47
C SER A 24 -14.33 -0.66 9.83
N GLY A 25 -13.34 -0.26 10.63
CA GLY A 25 -12.99 -0.88 11.92
C GLY A 25 -12.08 -2.11 11.80
N ARG A 26 -11.90 -2.65 10.59
CA ARG A 26 -10.92 -3.70 10.25
C ARG A 26 -10.07 -3.32 9.03
N ASN A 27 -10.25 -2.11 8.52
CA ASN A 27 -9.59 -1.63 7.31
C ASN A 27 -8.09 -1.37 7.59
N PRO A 28 -7.16 -1.88 6.76
CA PRO A 28 -5.73 -1.74 7.02
C PRO A 28 -5.20 -0.30 6.89
N VAL A 29 -5.93 0.60 6.22
CA VAL A 29 -5.59 2.02 6.12
C VAL A 29 -6.05 2.78 7.36
N GLU A 30 -7.23 2.46 7.92
CA GLU A 30 -7.73 3.00 9.20
C GLU A 30 -6.97 2.46 10.42
N ASP A 31 -6.42 1.25 10.32
CA ASP A 31 -5.72 0.59 11.42
C ASP A 31 -4.59 1.47 11.96
N THR A 32 -4.66 1.87 13.23
CA THR A 32 -3.63 2.74 13.84
C THR A 32 -2.54 1.95 14.57
N THR A 33 -2.75 0.66 14.80
CA THR A 33 -1.91 -0.17 15.68
C THR A 33 -1.18 -1.28 14.94
N GLY A 34 -1.65 -1.68 13.76
CA GLY A 34 -1.13 -2.81 12.99
C GLY A 34 -1.83 -4.14 13.28
N GLU A 35 -2.85 -4.15 14.15
CA GLU A 35 -3.61 -5.35 14.52
C GLU A 35 -4.19 -6.09 13.30
N PHE A 36 -4.51 -5.36 12.22
CA PHE A 36 -5.13 -5.91 11.02
C PHE A 36 -4.16 -6.07 9.85
N CYS A 37 -2.86 -5.86 10.06
CA CYS A 37 -1.89 -5.84 8.98
C CYS A 37 -1.78 -7.16 8.20
N ALA A 38 -2.09 -8.30 8.82
CA ALA A 38 -2.02 -9.62 8.21
C ALA A 38 -3.36 -10.08 7.60
N VAL A 39 -4.42 -9.31 7.80
CA VAL A 39 -5.76 -9.66 7.33
C VAL A 39 -5.80 -9.66 5.81
N ASP A 40 -6.23 -10.79 5.24
CA ASP A 40 -6.58 -10.98 3.83
C ASP A 40 -5.48 -10.51 2.84
N GLN A 41 -4.22 -10.60 3.26
CA GLN A 41 -3.06 -10.26 2.43
C GLN A 41 -3.03 -11.11 1.14
N PRO A 42 -2.65 -10.53 -0.02
CA PRO A 42 -2.48 -11.28 -1.27
C PRO A 42 -1.51 -12.46 -1.10
N SER A 43 -1.59 -13.52 -1.91
CA SER A 43 -0.74 -14.71 -1.74
C SER A 43 0.69 -14.59 -2.26
N ASP A 44 1.03 -13.54 -3.01
CA ASP A 44 2.36 -13.39 -3.62
C ASP A 44 3.11 -12.14 -3.13
N LEU A 45 2.37 -11.15 -2.62
CA LEU A 45 2.85 -9.86 -2.14
C LEU A 45 2.43 -9.64 -0.68
N TRP A 46 3.15 -8.78 0.04
CA TRP A 46 2.73 -8.28 1.34
C TRP A 46 2.55 -6.77 1.26
N SER A 47 1.30 -6.33 1.29
CA SER A 47 0.95 -4.92 1.16
C SER A 47 1.09 -4.20 2.49
N LEU A 48 1.77 -3.06 2.49
CA LEU A 48 1.77 -2.12 3.60
C LEU A 48 0.91 -0.91 3.22
N ALA A 49 -0.02 -0.55 4.10
CA ALA A 49 -0.88 0.61 3.92
C ALA A 49 -0.22 1.91 4.36
N GLY A 50 -0.58 3.03 3.73
CA GLY A 50 -0.45 4.36 4.30
C GLY A 50 -1.54 4.63 5.35
N THR A 51 -2.00 5.87 5.39
CA THR A 51 -3.01 6.40 6.32
C THR A 51 -3.99 7.30 5.55
N PHE A 52 -5.08 7.74 6.17
CA PHE A 52 -5.99 8.71 5.56
C PHE A 52 -5.62 10.18 5.85
N GLY A 53 -4.48 10.41 6.51
CA GLY A 53 -4.07 11.76 6.92
C GLY A 53 -3.27 11.76 8.21
N GLU A 54 -3.46 10.76 9.06
CA GLU A 54 -2.80 10.72 10.37
C GLU A 54 -1.35 10.22 10.32
N SER A 55 -0.67 10.34 11.45
CA SER A 55 0.62 9.68 11.69
C SER A 55 0.41 8.52 12.65
N VAL A 56 0.79 7.31 12.24
CA VAL A 56 0.58 6.08 13.02
C VAL A 56 1.86 5.27 13.17
N THR A 57 1.92 4.46 14.24
CA THR A 57 2.94 3.41 14.41
C THR A 57 2.25 2.07 14.53
N ARG A 58 2.56 1.16 13.61
CA ARG A 58 1.97 -0.17 13.49
C ARG A 58 2.97 -1.24 13.89
N ASN A 59 2.54 -2.22 14.67
CA ASN A 59 3.28 -3.44 14.94
C ASN A 59 2.67 -4.57 14.12
N CYS A 60 3.48 -5.29 13.35
CA CYS A 60 2.97 -6.27 12.40
C CYS A 60 3.88 -7.49 12.28
N ASP A 61 3.31 -8.67 12.46
CA ASP A 61 4.00 -9.93 12.23
C ASP A 61 3.73 -10.41 10.79
N ILE A 62 4.79 -10.73 10.05
CA ILE A 62 4.72 -11.11 8.63
C ILE A 62 5.51 -12.40 8.39
N PRO A 63 5.11 -13.26 7.44
CA PRO A 63 5.91 -14.43 7.09
C PRO A 63 7.15 -14.03 6.28
N ALA A 64 8.23 -14.81 6.40
CA ALA A 64 9.40 -14.69 5.53
C ALA A 64 9.05 -15.03 4.06
N GLY A 65 9.93 -14.62 3.15
CA GLY A 65 9.81 -14.94 1.72
C GLY A 65 8.76 -14.12 0.95
N ARG A 66 8.16 -13.11 1.57
CA ARG A 66 7.15 -12.24 0.98
C ARG A 66 7.76 -11.00 0.35
N THR A 67 7.45 -10.71 -0.90
CA THR A 67 7.79 -9.41 -1.51
C THR A 67 6.92 -8.33 -0.90
N LEU A 68 7.51 -7.29 -0.33
CA LEU A 68 6.75 -6.19 0.28
C LEU A 68 6.41 -5.13 -0.77
N VAL A 69 5.21 -4.57 -0.68
CA VAL A 69 4.75 -3.48 -1.54
C VAL A 69 4.16 -2.37 -0.69
N ALA A 70 4.56 -1.14 -0.98
CA ALA A 70 4.08 0.02 -0.25
C ALA A 70 4.05 1.26 -1.15
N PRO A 71 2.94 2.00 -1.20
CA PRO A 71 2.96 3.37 -1.70
C PRO A 71 3.52 4.30 -0.62
N ALA A 72 4.39 5.23 -1.01
CA ALA A 72 4.66 6.41 -0.19
C ALA A 72 3.44 7.35 -0.19
N VAL A 73 2.82 7.50 -1.37
CA VAL A 73 1.55 8.19 -1.58
C VAL A 73 0.94 7.67 -2.89
N ASN A 74 -0.37 7.46 -2.94
CA ASN A 74 -1.06 6.92 -4.11
C ASN A 74 -2.49 7.42 -4.22
N GLN A 75 -3.04 7.32 -5.43
CA GLN A 75 -4.44 7.63 -5.71
C GLN A 75 -5.03 6.62 -6.70
N ARG A 76 -6.37 6.54 -6.69
CA ARG A 76 -7.19 5.90 -7.72
C ARG A 76 -8.22 6.89 -8.25
N GLY A 77 -8.68 6.71 -9.48
CA GLY A 77 -9.75 7.52 -10.05
C GLY A 77 -9.75 7.54 -11.58
N PRO A 78 -10.36 8.56 -12.19
CA PRO A 78 -10.10 8.94 -13.58
C PRO A 78 -8.60 9.10 -13.87
N GLU A 79 -8.21 8.90 -15.13
CA GLU A 79 -6.81 9.02 -15.56
C GLU A 79 -6.23 10.41 -15.29
N GLU A 80 -7.00 11.46 -15.59
CA GLU A 80 -6.61 12.87 -15.42
C GLU A 80 -6.35 13.25 -13.96
N ASP A 81 -7.20 12.78 -13.03
CA ASP A 81 -7.01 13.00 -11.60
C ASP A 81 -5.70 12.37 -11.12
N CYS A 82 -5.40 11.18 -11.65
CA CYS A 82 -4.18 10.47 -11.34
C CYS A 82 -2.92 11.16 -11.89
N GLU A 83 -2.98 11.78 -13.07
CA GLU A 83 -1.86 12.61 -13.55
C GLU A 83 -1.68 13.85 -12.68
N ALA A 84 -2.75 14.58 -12.38
CA ALA A 84 -2.68 15.78 -11.52
C ALA A 84 -2.11 15.46 -10.13
N PHE A 85 -2.57 14.36 -9.51
CA PHE A 85 -2.04 13.90 -8.23
C PHE A 85 -0.54 13.60 -8.28
N LYS A 86 -0.07 12.99 -9.37
CA LYS A 86 1.34 12.68 -9.52
C LYS A 86 2.21 13.91 -9.70
N GLU A 87 1.72 15.02 -10.23
CA GLU A 87 2.55 16.21 -10.46
C GLU A 87 3.13 16.77 -9.16
N THR A 88 2.35 16.72 -8.08
CA THR A 88 2.75 17.24 -6.77
C THR A 88 3.19 16.16 -5.78
N ALA A 89 3.07 14.88 -6.16
CA ALA A 89 3.40 13.78 -5.27
C ALA A 89 4.90 13.78 -4.89
N THR A 90 5.18 13.84 -3.59
CA THR A 90 6.51 13.66 -3.00
C THR A 90 6.43 12.65 -1.86
N GLY A 91 7.55 12.06 -1.48
CA GLY A 91 7.57 11.09 -0.40
C GLY A 91 8.90 10.40 -0.22
N THR A 92 9.00 9.66 0.87
CA THR A 92 10.14 8.81 1.21
C THR A 92 9.62 7.47 1.72
N LEU A 93 10.42 6.43 1.49
CA LEU A 93 10.26 5.16 2.18
C LEU A 93 11.63 4.74 2.69
N THR A 94 11.71 4.33 3.96
CA THR A 94 12.94 3.79 4.53
C THR A 94 12.73 2.36 5.01
N LEU A 95 13.78 1.55 4.87
CA LEU A 95 13.89 0.23 5.46
C LEU A 95 15.12 0.24 6.37
N ASP A 96 14.91 0.01 7.67
CA ASP A 96 15.95 0.03 8.70
C ASP A 96 16.79 1.32 8.67
N GLY A 97 16.12 2.45 8.44
CA GLY A 97 16.72 3.78 8.37
C GLY A 97 17.42 4.10 7.04
N LYS A 98 17.46 3.18 6.08
CA LYS A 98 18.00 3.41 4.73
C LYS A 98 16.86 3.73 3.78
N GLU A 99 16.98 4.83 3.05
CA GLU A 99 16.03 5.18 2.01
C GLU A 99 16.05 4.14 0.89
N VAL A 100 14.86 3.75 0.42
CA VAL A 100 14.69 2.84 -0.71
C VAL A 100 14.09 3.58 -1.88
N THR A 101 14.33 3.08 -3.09
CA THR A 101 13.86 3.74 -4.31
C THR A 101 12.33 3.73 -4.38
N LEU A 102 11.77 4.91 -4.64
CA LEU A 102 10.40 5.09 -5.06
C LEU A 102 10.31 5.20 -6.58
N LYS A 103 9.41 4.43 -7.18
CA LYS A 103 9.04 4.50 -8.58
C LYS A 103 7.80 5.39 -8.70
N ARG A 104 7.86 6.41 -9.55
CA ARG A 104 6.69 7.20 -9.94
C ARG A 104 5.96 6.48 -11.06
N TRP A 105 4.88 5.79 -10.74
CA TRP A 105 4.08 5.07 -11.73
C TRP A 105 3.00 5.99 -12.29
N SER A 106 2.96 6.10 -13.62
CA SER A 106 1.88 6.77 -14.36
C SER A 106 0.54 6.09 -14.14
N PRO A 107 -0.59 6.78 -14.45
CA PRO A 107 -1.89 6.16 -14.39
C PRO A 107 -1.89 4.86 -15.18
N MET A 108 -2.26 3.78 -14.52
CA MET A 108 -2.41 2.47 -15.12
C MET A 108 -3.85 2.00 -14.91
N PRO A 109 -4.51 1.39 -15.90
CA PRO A 109 -5.81 0.79 -15.68
C PRO A 109 -5.70 -0.32 -14.63
N ILE A 110 -6.55 -0.26 -13.62
CA ILE A 110 -6.63 -1.22 -12.51
C ILE A 110 -8.06 -1.70 -12.32
N THR A 111 -8.20 -2.87 -11.71
CA THR A 111 -9.49 -3.37 -11.23
C THR A 111 -9.41 -3.56 -9.73
N ILE A 112 -10.41 -3.03 -9.02
CA ILE A 112 -10.52 -3.06 -7.56
C ILE A 112 -11.73 -3.92 -7.22
N THR A 113 -11.58 -4.82 -6.26
CA THR A 113 -12.71 -5.56 -5.69
C THR A 113 -12.92 -5.11 -4.25
N GLY A 114 -14.02 -4.39 -4.00
CA GLY A 114 -14.38 -3.86 -2.68
C GLY A 114 -15.49 -4.65 -2.00
N VAL A 115 -15.59 -4.48 -0.68
CA VAL A 115 -16.65 -5.05 0.16
C VAL A 115 -17.57 -3.97 0.74
N PRO A 116 -18.82 -4.30 1.13
CA PRO A 116 -19.70 -3.32 1.78
C PRO A 116 -19.05 -2.65 2.99
N GLY A 117 -19.25 -1.33 3.12
CA GLY A 117 -18.81 -0.56 4.29
C GLY A 117 -17.31 -0.28 4.34
N ASN A 118 -16.57 -0.48 3.24
CA ASN A 118 -15.20 -0.01 3.12
C ASN A 118 -15.15 1.53 3.07
N PRO A 119 -14.22 2.19 3.78
CA PRO A 119 -14.13 3.66 3.82
C PRO A 119 -13.59 4.30 2.52
N ALA A 120 -12.93 3.53 1.66
CA ALA A 120 -12.18 4.03 0.50
C ALA A 120 -12.65 3.51 -0.86
N SER A 121 -13.62 2.59 -0.91
CA SER A 121 -14.09 1.96 -2.14
C SER A 121 -15.53 1.49 -2.03
N ASP A 122 -16.24 1.50 -3.16
CA ASP A 122 -17.58 0.91 -3.26
C ASP A 122 -17.50 -0.63 -3.26
N GLU A 123 -18.62 -1.27 -2.92
CA GLU A 123 -18.75 -2.73 -3.04
C GLU A 123 -18.66 -3.18 -4.51
N GLY A 124 -18.06 -4.35 -4.71
CA GLY A 124 -18.04 -5.03 -5.99
C GLY A 124 -16.80 -4.68 -6.83
N SER A 125 -16.88 -4.96 -8.13
CA SER A 125 -15.76 -4.74 -9.03
C SER A 125 -15.81 -3.36 -9.67
N VAL A 126 -14.79 -2.55 -9.41
CA VAL A 126 -14.65 -1.17 -9.89
C VAL A 126 -13.44 -1.09 -10.82
N ARG A 127 -13.63 -0.52 -12.02
CA ARG A 127 -12.52 -0.16 -12.92
C ARG A 127 -12.11 1.29 -12.68
N ALA A 128 -10.82 1.54 -12.58
CA ALA A 128 -10.24 2.87 -12.39
C ALA A 128 -8.83 2.92 -12.98
N TYR A 129 -8.19 4.07 -12.89
CA TYR A 129 -6.75 4.19 -12.99
C TYR A 129 -6.13 4.27 -11.59
N GLY A 130 -4.97 3.66 -11.43
CA GLY A 130 -4.13 3.76 -10.24
C GLY A 130 -2.83 4.47 -10.56
N CYS A 131 -2.34 5.28 -9.61
CA CYS A 131 -1.10 6.02 -9.74
C CYS A 131 -0.42 6.24 -8.37
N GLY A 132 0.83 6.70 -8.38
CA GLY A 132 1.50 7.17 -7.17
C GLY A 132 3.01 6.98 -7.16
N LEU A 133 3.58 7.13 -5.96
CA LEU A 133 4.95 6.80 -5.63
C LEU A 133 4.98 5.46 -4.90
N TRP A 134 5.62 4.45 -5.51
CA TRP A 134 5.57 3.07 -5.03
C TRP A 134 6.96 2.48 -4.83
N SER A 135 7.09 1.62 -3.82
CA SER A 135 8.24 0.73 -3.69
C SER A 135 7.79 -0.73 -3.71
N VAL A 136 8.64 -1.56 -4.31
CA VAL A 136 8.54 -3.03 -4.27
C VAL A 136 9.86 -3.50 -3.67
N LEU A 137 9.80 -4.07 -2.48
CA LEU A 137 10.96 -4.49 -1.72
C LEU A 137 11.10 -6.01 -1.78
N PRO A 138 12.35 -6.51 -1.90
CA PRO A 138 12.58 -7.94 -1.83
C PRO A 138 12.15 -8.49 -0.47
N PRO A 139 11.92 -9.82 -0.37
CA PRO A 139 11.68 -10.45 0.91
C PRO A 139 12.73 -10.10 1.95
N LEU A 140 12.25 -9.75 3.14
CA LEU A 140 13.09 -9.43 4.29
C LEU A 140 13.59 -10.72 4.96
N PRO A 141 14.79 -10.72 5.54
CA PRO A 141 15.26 -11.84 6.35
C PRO A 141 14.40 -11.97 7.63
N PRO A 142 14.35 -13.16 8.27
CA PRO A 142 13.69 -13.32 9.56
C PRO A 142 14.28 -12.39 10.63
N GLY A 143 13.42 -11.80 11.47
CA GLY A 143 13.80 -10.87 12.52
C GLY A 143 13.08 -9.53 12.48
N PRO A 144 13.49 -8.58 13.35
CA PRO A 144 12.86 -7.26 13.43
C PRO A 144 13.32 -6.35 12.30
N HIS A 145 12.37 -5.64 11.69
CA HIS A 145 12.62 -4.62 10.69
C HIS A 145 11.74 -3.40 10.93
N LYS A 146 12.21 -2.22 10.51
CA LYS A 146 11.42 -0.99 10.56
C LYS A 146 11.23 -0.43 9.16
N VAL A 147 9.98 -0.21 8.77
CA VAL A 147 9.62 0.46 7.52
C VAL A 147 8.93 1.79 7.83
N GLU A 148 9.44 2.89 7.29
CA GLU A 148 8.84 4.21 7.49
C GLU A 148 8.38 4.76 6.15
N ILE A 149 7.09 5.09 6.06
CA ILE A 149 6.41 5.55 4.86
C ILE A 149 5.95 6.98 5.10
N ARG A 150 6.38 7.92 4.25
CA ARG A 150 5.95 9.32 4.28
C ARG A 150 5.60 9.76 2.87
N GLY A 151 4.49 10.44 2.70
CA GLY A 151 4.15 10.98 1.40
C GLY A 151 3.13 12.09 1.45
N THR A 152 3.16 12.93 0.42
CA THR A 152 2.28 14.08 0.25
C THR A 152 1.92 14.24 -1.22
N SER A 153 0.75 14.79 -1.49
CA SER A 153 0.33 15.28 -2.81
C SER A 153 -0.80 16.28 -2.62
N GLY A 154 -0.68 17.48 -3.19
CA GLY A 154 -1.55 18.60 -2.84
C GLY A 154 -1.60 18.83 -1.33
N ASP A 155 -2.81 18.88 -0.77
CA ASP A 155 -3.05 19.03 0.67
C ASP A 155 -3.05 17.69 1.43
N PHE A 156 -3.03 16.56 0.72
CA PHE A 156 -2.99 15.23 1.33
C PHE A 156 -1.60 14.91 1.85
N HIS A 157 -1.56 14.27 3.02
CA HIS A 157 -0.34 13.72 3.61
C HIS A 157 -0.63 12.37 4.26
N THR A 158 0.38 11.51 4.34
CA THR A 158 0.29 10.22 5.01
C THR A 158 1.61 9.88 5.70
N SER A 159 1.52 9.25 6.87
CA SER A 159 2.68 8.87 7.67
C SER A 159 2.44 7.58 8.44
N ALA A 160 3.11 6.50 8.04
CA ALA A 160 3.05 5.22 8.75
C ALA A 160 4.45 4.73 9.09
N THR A 161 4.68 4.33 10.33
CA THR A 161 5.87 3.59 10.74
C THR A 161 5.45 2.17 11.10
N TYR A 162 6.00 1.17 10.41
CA TYR A 162 5.80 -0.24 10.70
C TYR A 162 7.01 -0.81 11.44
N ASN A 163 6.76 -1.37 12.63
CA ASN A 163 7.66 -2.26 13.33
C ASN A 163 7.27 -3.69 12.95
N LEU A 164 8.02 -4.27 12.01
CA LEU A 164 7.78 -5.59 11.46
C LEU A 164 8.53 -6.66 12.26
N THR A 165 7.88 -7.78 12.52
CA THR A 165 8.55 -9.03 12.93
C THR A 165 8.40 -10.03 11.79
N VAL A 166 9.50 -10.40 11.15
CA VAL A 166 9.48 -11.41 10.09
C VAL A 166 9.66 -12.79 10.73
N ALA A 167 8.59 -13.59 10.70
CA ALA A 167 8.59 -14.97 11.17
C ALA A 167 9.34 -15.89 10.19
N PRO A 168 10.10 -16.89 10.69
CA PRO A 168 10.82 -17.87 9.85
C PRO A 168 9.93 -18.66 8.89
#